data_AF-A0A2H0RTF7-F1
#
_entry.id   AF-A0A2H0RTF7-F1
#
_cell.length_a   1.000
_cell.length_b   1.000
_cell.length_c   1.000
_cell.angle_alpha   90.00
_cell.angle_beta   90.00
_cell.angle_gamma   90.00
#
_symmetry.space_group_name_H-M   'P 1'
#
loop_
_entity.id
_entity.type
_entity.pdbx_description
1 polymer ?
#
loop_
_entity_poly.entity_id
_entity_poly.type
_entity_poly.pdbx_seq_one_letter_code
_entity_poly.pdbx_strand_id
1 'polypeptide(L)'
;MFMLEPRALSLALLSALSVMLLAAFGLLGQQILNHAPHTYTSEQYYKHAAASEFFPFDRIEDLDYFQEVEITAAEAIDTPPEDIDPLLLEQLNTMRNHIEDTYGVSIRMFNPRLLSELYDVQATVYPLSVLETHLEQLEHWLSKYPTPYVRESGLQFLYLFRNWETGGIQAAGFLLDRRSIGISAVESVLHHELFHIMDITDGGIRNENYDWLQTKYMGGKTPEGTRTSLEVIAEQHFLAERPVGFVSSYGKDAGVDEDQATIAAAMFTEYEQLSQWARNEPPLLNAVRFLQQYFYSRSDGKMDQKFWEKLDSGDTFHLTYWEERERSNDFQRNGNFEAERLRFQKVLSARIFAARGQRPQAVQLLQQATADAPETTAYVLELGQLYESEQKYTQAIALYNNVLSAHSDPHVHARLAFDYAQTNQLAEALEQYRIARSSGALSVKEKTQLESLLRIMQE
;
A
#
# COMPACT_ATOMS: atom_id res chain seq x y z
N MET A 1 4.04 77.50 -23.96
CA MET A 1 5.22 76.73 -24.42
C MET A 1 5.96 76.29 -23.17
N PHE A 2 5.54 75.18 -22.56
CA PHE A 2 6.24 74.60 -21.40
C PHE A 2 7.32 73.66 -21.95
N MET A 3 8.58 74.05 -21.82
CA MET A 3 9.70 73.16 -22.07
C MET A 3 9.85 72.23 -20.87
N LEU A 4 9.65 70.93 -21.08
CA LEU A 4 9.97 69.88 -20.10
C LEU A 4 11.48 69.63 -20.14
N GLU A 5 12.14 69.68 -18.98
CA GLU A 5 13.57 69.46 -18.85
C GLU A 5 13.96 67.99 -19.17
N PRO A 6 15.05 67.75 -19.95
CA PRO A 6 15.49 66.40 -20.32
C PRO A 6 15.87 65.50 -19.14
N ARG A 7 16.27 66.09 -18.00
CA ARG A 7 16.67 65.34 -16.78
C ARG A 7 15.48 64.84 -15.96
N ALA A 8 14.32 65.48 -16.08
CA ALA A 8 13.09 65.03 -15.43
C ALA A 8 12.48 63.80 -16.16
N LEU A 9 12.62 63.75 -17.49
CA LEU A 9 12.22 62.59 -18.28
C LEU A 9 13.09 61.36 -18.01
N SER A 10 14.40 61.53 -17.78
CA SER A 10 15.30 60.39 -17.52
C SER A 10 15.06 59.72 -16.16
N LEU A 11 14.75 60.48 -15.10
CA LEU A 11 14.44 59.88 -13.80
C LEU A 11 13.05 59.23 -13.78
N ALA A 12 12.07 59.81 -14.47
CA ALA A 12 10.72 59.23 -14.57
C ALA A 12 10.71 57.93 -15.39
N LEU A 13 11.52 57.84 -16.46
CA LEU A 13 11.71 56.62 -17.25
C LEU A 13 12.48 55.53 -16.49
N LEU A 14 13.51 55.90 -15.70
CA LEU A 14 14.24 54.95 -14.85
C LEU A 14 13.38 54.43 -13.68
N SER A 15 12.54 55.28 -13.08
CA SER A 15 11.57 54.82 -12.06
C SER A 15 10.48 53.95 -12.68
N ALA A 16 9.97 54.28 -13.86
CA ALA A 16 8.95 53.49 -14.54
C ALA A 16 9.49 52.12 -15.02
N LEU A 17 10.74 52.05 -15.49
CA LEU A 17 11.39 50.77 -15.81
C LEU A 17 11.67 49.95 -14.54
N SER A 18 12.03 50.56 -13.42
CA SER A 18 12.23 49.84 -12.16
C SER A 18 10.92 49.28 -11.57
N VAL A 19 9.82 50.02 -11.72
CA VAL A 19 8.48 49.57 -11.30
C VAL A 19 7.91 48.52 -12.25
N MET A 20 8.20 48.60 -13.55
CA MET A 20 7.84 47.53 -14.51
C MET A 20 8.71 46.28 -14.37
N LEU A 21 10.00 46.40 -14.01
CA LEU A 21 10.83 45.24 -13.67
C LEU A 21 10.39 44.62 -12.34
N LEU A 22 10.05 45.41 -11.31
CA LEU A 22 9.49 44.90 -10.05
C LEU A 22 8.10 44.29 -10.24
N ALA A 23 7.29 44.80 -11.16
CA ALA A 23 6.01 44.20 -11.53
C ALA A 23 6.20 42.94 -12.39
N ALA A 24 7.21 42.87 -13.26
CA ALA A 24 7.54 41.67 -14.03
C ALA A 24 8.17 40.57 -13.16
N PHE A 25 9.01 40.90 -12.19
CA PHE A 25 9.50 39.98 -11.16
C PHE A 25 8.42 39.66 -10.11
N GLY A 26 7.44 40.55 -9.90
CA GLY A 26 6.26 40.29 -9.08
C GLY A 26 5.24 39.37 -9.76
N LEU A 27 5.07 39.48 -11.09
CA LEU A 27 4.21 38.62 -11.92
C LEU A 27 4.87 37.28 -12.25
N LEU A 28 6.16 37.25 -12.60
CA LEU A 28 6.92 35.97 -12.65
C LEU A 28 7.06 35.37 -11.26
N GLY A 29 7.23 36.19 -10.22
CA GLY A 29 7.24 35.74 -8.82
C GLY A 29 5.90 35.13 -8.41
N GLN A 30 4.76 35.70 -8.81
CA GLN A 30 3.43 35.11 -8.59
C GLN A 30 3.15 33.89 -9.46
N GLN A 31 3.64 33.83 -10.71
CA GLN A 31 3.51 32.63 -11.53
C GLN A 31 4.41 31.49 -11.04
N ILE A 32 5.60 31.80 -10.52
CA ILE A 32 6.50 30.82 -9.90
C ILE A 32 6.08 30.46 -8.47
N LEU A 33 5.39 31.35 -7.71
CA LEU A 33 4.79 30.99 -6.42
C LEU A 33 3.45 30.26 -6.55
N ASN A 34 2.73 30.41 -7.67
CA ASN A 34 1.51 29.63 -7.95
C ASN A 34 1.82 28.28 -8.64
N HIS A 35 3.06 28.05 -9.09
CA HIS A 35 3.56 26.79 -9.68
C HIS A 35 4.81 26.25 -8.95
N ALA A 36 5.15 26.79 -7.79
CA ALA A 36 5.92 26.04 -6.82
C ALA A 36 4.97 24.96 -6.29
N PRO A 37 5.37 23.68 -6.22
CA PRO A 37 4.57 22.68 -5.53
C PRO A 37 4.36 23.22 -4.11
N HIS A 38 3.15 23.70 -3.84
CA HIS A 38 2.80 24.15 -2.52
C HIS A 38 3.11 22.99 -1.59
N THR A 39 4.04 23.18 -0.66
CA THR A 39 4.19 22.26 0.47
C THR A 39 2.88 22.35 1.23
N TYR A 40 1.95 21.46 0.89
CA TYR A 40 0.65 21.35 1.52
C TYR A 40 0.90 21.05 2.99
N THR A 41 0.69 22.04 3.84
CA THR A 41 0.70 21.85 5.29
C THR A 41 -0.43 20.89 5.65
N SER A 42 -0.20 20.00 6.61
CA SER A 42 -1.13 18.97 7.13
C SER A 42 -2.58 19.42 7.34
N GLU A 43 -2.83 20.71 7.60
CA GLU A 43 -4.16 21.30 7.74
C GLU A 43 -4.98 21.40 6.43
N GLN A 44 -4.32 21.45 5.27
CA GLN A 44 -4.97 21.41 3.95
C GLN A 44 -5.31 19.99 3.51
N TYR A 45 -4.50 19.00 3.89
CA TYR A 45 -4.86 17.59 3.76
C TYR A 45 -6.14 17.29 4.55
N TYR A 46 -6.28 17.76 5.79
CA TYR A 46 -7.55 17.63 6.53
C TYR A 46 -8.76 18.30 5.85
N LYS A 47 -8.55 19.30 4.99
CA LYS A 47 -9.62 19.94 4.20
C LYS A 47 -9.80 19.34 2.80
N HIS A 48 -8.84 18.57 2.30
CA HIS A 48 -8.88 17.94 0.97
C HIS A 48 -9.08 16.42 1.04
N ALA A 49 -8.48 15.72 2.00
CA ALA A 49 -8.91 14.39 2.45
C ALA A 49 -10.38 14.40 2.88
N ALA A 50 -10.82 15.41 3.64
CA ALA A 50 -12.25 15.61 3.94
C ALA A 50 -13.11 15.98 2.70
N ALA A 51 -12.50 16.22 1.53
CA ALA A 51 -13.21 16.43 0.27
C ALA A 51 -13.00 15.28 -0.75
N SER A 52 -12.09 14.34 -0.48
CA SER A 52 -11.72 13.22 -1.35
C SER A 52 -11.99 11.84 -0.75
N GLU A 53 -12.56 11.75 0.45
CA GLU A 53 -13.00 10.51 1.11
C GLU A 53 -14.32 9.92 0.52
N PHE A 54 -14.41 9.81 -0.80
CA PHE A 54 -15.36 8.90 -1.46
C PHE A 54 -14.61 7.65 -1.92
N PHE A 55 -14.44 6.69 -1.01
CA PHE A 55 -13.74 5.41 -1.25
C PHE A 55 -14.69 4.22 -1.15
N PRO A 56 -14.88 3.44 -2.24
CA PRO A 56 -15.48 2.12 -2.23
C PRO A 56 -14.55 1.05 -2.87
N PHE A 57 -14.37 -0.16 -2.30
CA PHE A 57 -14.86 -1.45 -2.89
C PHE A 57 -15.23 -2.58 -1.88
N ASP A 58 -16.27 -3.33 -2.26
CA ASP A 58 -17.05 -4.32 -1.51
C ASP A 58 -16.34 -5.65 -1.74
N ARG A 59 -15.86 -6.30 -0.67
CA ARG A 59 -15.26 -7.63 -0.75
C ARG A 59 -15.80 -8.51 0.36
N ILE A 60 -17.11 -8.77 0.32
CA ILE A 60 -17.80 -9.59 1.33
C ILE A 60 -17.83 -11.08 0.99
N GLU A 61 -17.54 -11.49 -0.25
CA GLU A 61 -17.61 -12.92 -0.60
C GLU A 61 -16.30 -13.40 -1.23
N ASP A 62 -15.61 -14.22 -0.44
CA ASP A 62 -14.54 -15.15 -0.78
C ASP A 62 -13.36 -14.69 -1.67
N LEU A 63 -12.18 -15.20 -1.32
CA LEU A 63 -10.90 -15.04 -2.01
C LEU A 63 -10.88 -15.66 -3.43
N ASP A 64 -11.92 -15.52 -4.24
CA ASP A 64 -11.82 -15.61 -5.72
C ASP A 64 -11.29 -14.27 -6.21
N TYR A 65 -10.02 -14.09 -5.86
CA TYR A 65 -9.26 -12.87 -5.99
C TYR A 65 -9.03 -12.63 -7.49
N PHE A 66 -9.46 -11.45 -7.95
CA PHE A 66 -9.29 -10.85 -9.28
C PHE A 66 -10.23 -11.35 -10.38
N GLN A 67 -10.51 -10.48 -11.35
CA GLN A 67 -10.79 -11.00 -12.68
C GLN A 67 -9.65 -11.96 -13.03
N GLU A 68 -9.97 -13.24 -13.26
CA GLU A 68 -8.97 -14.24 -13.66
C GLU A 68 -8.21 -13.83 -14.95
N VAL A 69 -8.73 -12.83 -15.66
CA VAL A 69 -8.21 -12.26 -16.89
C VAL A 69 -7.50 -10.94 -16.57
N GLU A 70 -6.17 -10.92 -16.75
CA GLU A 70 -5.38 -9.69 -16.72
C GLU A 70 -5.68 -8.84 -17.97
N ILE A 71 -5.77 -7.52 -17.80
CA ILE A 71 -5.90 -6.55 -18.89
C ILE A 71 -4.69 -6.69 -19.81
N THR A 72 -4.93 -6.91 -21.09
CA THR A 72 -3.86 -6.99 -22.08
C THR A 72 -3.47 -5.61 -22.61
N ALA A 73 -2.25 -5.50 -23.17
CA ALA A 73 -1.83 -4.28 -23.86
C ALA A 73 -2.74 -3.89 -25.04
N ALA A 74 -3.46 -4.86 -25.63
CA ALA A 74 -4.44 -4.59 -26.69
C ALA A 74 -5.75 -3.99 -26.16
N GLU A 75 -6.09 -4.24 -24.89
CA GLU A 75 -7.28 -3.70 -24.22
C GLU A 75 -6.97 -2.37 -23.52
N ALA A 76 -5.71 -2.15 -23.12
CA ALA A 76 -5.25 -0.90 -22.57
C ALA A 76 -4.89 0.14 -23.66
N ILE A 77 -5.87 0.55 -24.48
CA ILE A 77 -5.67 1.58 -25.52
C ILE A 77 -5.82 2.99 -24.92
N ASP A 78 -4.91 3.91 -25.25
CA ASP A 78 -4.93 5.33 -24.82
C ASP A 78 -5.04 6.29 -26.00
N THR A 79 -6.19 6.28 -26.69
CA THR A 79 -6.39 7.16 -27.85
C THR A 79 -6.74 8.58 -27.41
N PRO A 80 -5.96 9.61 -27.78
CA PRO A 80 -6.30 11.01 -27.48
C PRO A 80 -7.56 11.46 -28.22
N PRO A 81 -8.24 12.52 -27.75
CA PRO A 81 -9.33 13.16 -28.49
C PRO A 81 -8.88 13.61 -29.88
N GLU A 82 -9.73 13.49 -30.90
CA GLU A 82 -9.39 13.84 -32.28
C GLU A 82 -9.04 15.33 -32.46
N ASP A 83 -9.58 16.20 -31.60
CA ASP A 83 -9.46 17.65 -31.65
C ASP A 83 -8.42 18.23 -30.67
N ILE A 84 -7.59 17.38 -30.04
CA ILE A 84 -6.54 17.85 -29.15
C ILE A 84 -5.51 18.73 -29.89
N ASP A 85 -5.09 19.82 -29.25
CA ASP A 85 -4.01 20.66 -29.77
C ASP A 85 -2.70 19.83 -29.87
N PRO A 86 -2.03 19.79 -31.05
CA PRO A 86 -0.83 18.97 -31.23
C PRO A 86 0.33 19.31 -30.31
N LEU A 87 0.51 20.59 -29.94
CA LEU A 87 1.59 21.02 -29.05
C LEU A 87 1.29 20.59 -27.61
N LEU A 88 0.03 20.71 -27.18
CA LEU A 88 -0.41 20.19 -25.88
C LEU A 88 -0.25 18.67 -25.80
N LEU A 89 -0.63 17.95 -26.86
CA LEU A 89 -0.45 16.49 -26.93
C LEU A 89 1.03 16.09 -26.86
N GLU A 90 1.91 16.80 -27.56
CA GLU A 90 3.36 16.58 -27.50
C GLU A 90 3.90 16.82 -26.08
N GLN A 91 3.47 17.88 -25.41
CA GLN A 91 3.84 18.19 -24.03
C GLN A 91 3.40 17.10 -23.05
N LEU A 92 2.12 16.73 -23.09
CA LEU A 92 1.56 15.66 -22.24
C LEU A 92 2.25 14.32 -22.47
N ASN A 93 2.50 13.95 -23.73
CA ASN A 93 3.21 12.72 -24.06
C ASN A 93 4.67 12.77 -23.59
N THR A 94 5.34 13.91 -23.66
CA THR A 94 6.73 14.05 -23.17
C THR A 94 6.79 13.79 -21.67
N MET A 95 5.89 14.39 -20.88
CA MET A 95 5.80 14.19 -19.44
C MET A 95 5.42 12.74 -19.10
N ARG A 96 4.37 12.21 -19.75
CA ARG A 96 3.94 10.82 -19.56
C ARG A 96 5.08 9.85 -19.85
N ASN A 97 5.68 9.94 -21.03
CA ASN A 97 6.75 9.01 -21.45
C ASN A 97 7.95 9.10 -20.52
N HIS A 98 8.29 10.27 -19.98
CA HIS A 98 9.34 10.39 -18.97
C HIS A 98 9.05 9.55 -17.72
N ILE A 99 7.82 9.62 -17.20
CA ILE A 99 7.37 8.84 -16.03
C ILE A 99 7.34 7.35 -16.37
N GLU A 100 6.76 6.98 -17.51
CA GLU A 100 6.69 5.59 -17.97
C GLU A 100 8.08 4.97 -18.13
N ASP A 101 8.98 5.68 -18.81
CA ASP A 101 10.36 5.27 -19.02
C ASP A 101 11.12 5.16 -17.72
N THR A 102 10.87 6.04 -16.74
CA THR A 102 11.54 6.05 -15.44
C THR A 102 11.07 4.90 -14.56
N TYR A 103 9.76 4.72 -14.40
CA TYR A 103 9.18 3.81 -13.41
C TYR A 103 8.68 2.48 -13.98
N GLY A 104 8.67 2.31 -15.30
CA GLY A 104 8.23 1.07 -15.95
C GLY A 104 6.73 0.83 -15.89
N VAL A 105 5.93 1.88 -15.69
CA VAL A 105 4.46 1.86 -15.71
C VAL A 105 3.95 2.36 -17.06
N SER A 106 2.77 1.94 -17.50
CA SER A 106 2.10 2.51 -18.67
C SER A 106 0.83 3.25 -18.25
N ILE A 107 0.76 4.54 -18.53
CA ILE A 107 -0.27 5.47 -18.05
C ILE A 107 -1.36 5.63 -19.11
N ARG A 108 -2.62 5.64 -18.68
CA ARG A 108 -3.82 5.85 -19.51
C ARG A 108 -4.56 7.07 -19.01
N MET A 109 -4.83 8.03 -19.88
CA MET A 109 -5.41 9.32 -19.48
C MET A 109 -6.40 9.94 -20.47
N PHE A 110 -6.63 9.29 -21.62
CA PHE A 110 -7.48 9.85 -22.68
C PHE A 110 -8.79 9.11 -22.95
N ASN A 111 -8.86 7.79 -22.76
CA ASN A 111 -10.04 7.03 -23.18
C ASN A 111 -10.39 5.88 -22.22
N PRO A 112 -11.40 6.05 -21.34
CA PRO A 112 -11.88 4.99 -20.46
C PRO A 112 -12.86 4.03 -21.13
N ARG A 113 -13.26 4.24 -22.40
CA ARG A 113 -14.38 3.52 -23.03
C ARG A 113 -14.23 2.00 -22.99
N LEU A 114 -13.04 1.48 -23.26
CA LEU A 114 -12.80 0.04 -23.21
C LEU A 114 -12.99 -0.54 -21.81
N LEU A 115 -12.73 0.27 -20.77
CA LEU A 115 -13.01 -0.17 -19.40
C LEU A 115 -14.51 -0.41 -19.21
N SER A 116 -15.36 0.49 -19.71
CA SER A 116 -16.82 0.34 -19.60
C SER A 116 -17.43 -0.72 -20.52
N GLU A 117 -16.74 -1.08 -21.60
CA GLU A 117 -17.25 -2.10 -22.55
C GLU A 117 -16.85 -3.51 -22.16
N LEU A 118 -15.67 -3.66 -21.55
CA LEU A 118 -15.10 -4.96 -21.18
C LEU A 118 -15.30 -5.28 -19.70
N TYR A 119 -15.41 -4.26 -18.86
CA TYR A 119 -15.52 -4.36 -17.43
C TYR A 119 -16.74 -3.54 -16.95
N ASP A 120 -17.31 -3.87 -15.80
CA ASP A 120 -18.41 -3.09 -15.21
C ASP A 120 -17.88 -1.80 -14.55
N VAL A 121 -17.02 -1.06 -15.24
CA VAL A 121 -16.24 0.06 -14.71
C VAL A 121 -16.43 1.28 -15.59
N GLN A 122 -16.93 2.36 -15.00
CA GLN A 122 -17.09 3.65 -15.63
C GLN A 122 -16.09 4.65 -15.05
N ALA A 123 -15.65 5.58 -15.90
CA ALA A 123 -14.80 6.69 -15.50
C ALA A 123 -15.02 7.85 -16.48
N THR A 124 -14.63 9.04 -16.06
CA THR A 124 -14.61 10.22 -16.92
C THR A 124 -13.18 10.75 -17.07
N VAL A 125 -12.84 11.25 -18.24
CA VAL A 125 -11.52 11.84 -18.46
C VAL A 125 -11.35 13.13 -17.66
N TYR A 126 -10.11 13.40 -17.26
CA TYR A 126 -9.73 14.72 -16.76
C TYR A 126 -9.80 15.76 -17.88
N PRO A 127 -10.16 17.02 -17.58
CA PRO A 127 -9.92 18.12 -18.51
C PRO A 127 -8.44 18.15 -18.92
N LEU A 128 -8.15 18.30 -20.22
CA LEU A 128 -6.77 18.29 -20.71
C LEU A 128 -5.89 19.33 -20.01
N SER A 129 -6.47 20.47 -19.62
CA SER A 129 -5.77 21.57 -18.94
C SER A 129 -5.26 21.23 -17.53
N VAL A 130 -5.70 20.11 -16.92
CA VAL A 130 -5.24 19.69 -15.58
C VAL A 130 -4.36 18.44 -15.63
N LEU A 131 -4.23 17.79 -16.78
CA LEU A 131 -3.42 16.57 -16.91
C LEU A 131 -1.94 16.82 -16.63
N GLU A 132 -1.39 17.97 -17.03
CA GLU A 132 -0.01 18.35 -16.72
C GLU A 132 0.23 18.34 -15.20
N THR A 133 -0.64 19.00 -14.44
CA THR A 133 -0.56 19.04 -12.98
C THR A 133 -0.65 17.63 -12.37
N HIS A 134 -1.52 16.77 -12.88
CA HIS A 134 -1.62 15.40 -12.36
C HIS A 134 -0.40 14.53 -12.73
N LEU A 135 0.20 14.73 -13.90
CA LEU A 135 1.46 14.06 -14.28
C LEU A 135 2.63 14.55 -13.40
N GLU A 136 2.74 15.84 -13.12
CA GLU A 136 3.73 16.39 -12.19
C GLU A 136 3.55 15.83 -10.77
N GLN A 137 2.31 15.75 -10.30
CA GLN A 137 1.99 15.10 -9.02
C GLN A 137 2.40 13.63 -9.04
N LEU A 138 2.10 12.91 -10.12
CA LEU A 138 2.42 11.49 -10.24
C LEU A 138 3.92 11.25 -10.17
N GLU A 139 4.70 12.04 -10.92
CA GLU A 139 6.16 11.99 -10.86
C GLU A 139 6.67 12.31 -9.45
N HIS A 140 6.16 13.39 -8.84
CA HIS A 140 6.55 13.79 -7.49
C HIS A 140 6.30 12.67 -6.47
N TRP A 141 5.12 12.06 -6.48
CA TRP A 141 4.76 11.01 -5.51
C TRP A 141 5.48 9.69 -5.78
N LEU A 142 5.68 9.30 -7.05
CA LEU A 142 6.49 8.13 -7.40
C LEU A 142 7.98 8.32 -7.05
N SER A 143 8.48 9.56 -7.07
CA SER A 143 9.88 9.85 -6.70
C SER A 143 10.20 9.49 -5.25
N LYS A 144 9.20 9.40 -4.37
CA LYS A 144 9.37 8.93 -2.98
C LYS A 144 9.86 7.49 -2.88
N TYR A 145 9.77 6.72 -3.97
CA TYR A 145 10.26 5.35 -4.05
C TYR A 145 11.54 5.25 -4.87
N PRO A 146 12.48 4.35 -4.53
CA PRO A 146 13.59 4.03 -5.41
C PRO A 146 13.07 3.50 -6.75
N THR A 147 13.67 3.89 -7.87
CA THR A 147 13.18 3.48 -9.20
C THR A 147 13.02 1.95 -9.38
N PRO A 148 13.97 1.10 -8.94
CA PRO A 148 13.80 -0.35 -9.04
C PRO A 148 12.60 -0.86 -8.24
N TYR A 149 12.26 -0.22 -7.12
CA TYR A 149 11.15 -0.60 -6.27
C TYR A 149 9.81 -0.48 -6.99
N VAL A 150 9.59 0.60 -7.76
CA VAL A 150 8.35 0.79 -8.53
C VAL A 150 8.33 -0.13 -9.75
N ARG A 151 9.46 -0.31 -10.45
CA ARG A 151 9.55 -1.22 -11.61
C ARG A 151 9.25 -2.67 -11.26
N GLU A 152 9.63 -3.08 -10.06
CA GLU A 152 9.42 -4.43 -9.54
C GLU A 152 8.14 -4.52 -8.68
N SER A 153 7.28 -3.49 -8.73
CA SER A 153 6.02 -3.47 -7.99
C SER A 153 5.01 -4.51 -8.47
N GLY A 154 5.05 -4.83 -9.77
CA GLY A 154 4.01 -5.59 -10.47
C GLY A 154 3.02 -4.70 -11.23
N LEU A 155 3.04 -3.39 -10.99
CA LEU A 155 2.19 -2.42 -11.70
C LEU A 155 2.57 -2.32 -13.17
N GLN A 156 1.60 -2.54 -14.04
CA GLN A 156 1.73 -2.47 -15.48
C GLN A 156 0.94 -1.29 -16.05
N PHE A 157 -0.34 -1.12 -15.65
CA PHE A 157 -1.20 -0.06 -16.16
C PHE A 157 -1.71 0.86 -15.04
N LEU A 158 -1.55 2.16 -15.21
CA LEU A 158 -2.10 3.18 -14.33
C LEU A 158 -3.10 4.02 -15.11
N TYR A 159 -4.37 3.95 -14.72
CA TYR A 159 -5.45 4.71 -15.33
C TYR A 159 -5.71 5.96 -14.50
N LEU A 160 -5.49 7.13 -15.11
CA LEU A 160 -5.62 8.45 -14.51
C LEU A 160 -6.90 9.11 -15.03
N PHE A 161 -8.02 8.81 -14.37
CA PHE A 161 -9.36 9.31 -14.70
C PHE A 161 -10.08 9.79 -13.45
N ARG A 162 -11.19 10.50 -13.60
CA ARG A 162 -12.00 11.00 -12.48
C ARG A 162 -13.40 10.39 -12.49
N ASN A 163 -14.10 10.49 -11.36
CA ASN A 163 -15.46 9.97 -11.18
C ASN A 163 -15.54 8.48 -11.56
N TRP A 164 -14.71 7.66 -10.91
CA TRP A 164 -14.80 6.22 -11.12
C TRP A 164 -16.12 5.69 -10.57
N GLU A 165 -16.73 4.71 -11.23
CA GLU A 165 -17.94 4.04 -10.76
C GLU A 165 -17.89 2.57 -11.19
N THR A 166 -18.20 1.64 -10.29
CA THR A 166 -18.47 0.24 -10.66
C THR A 166 -19.52 -0.34 -9.72
N GLY A 167 -20.40 -1.19 -10.25
CA GLY A 167 -21.56 -1.68 -9.50
C GLY A 167 -22.50 -0.59 -9.00
N GLY A 168 -22.48 0.61 -9.61
CA GLY A 168 -23.26 1.78 -9.17
C GLY A 168 -22.67 2.58 -8.00
N ILE A 169 -21.43 2.30 -7.59
CA ILE A 169 -20.77 2.94 -6.44
C ILE A 169 -19.56 3.77 -6.90
N GLN A 170 -19.47 5.03 -6.43
CA GLN A 170 -18.44 5.99 -6.85
C GLN A 170 -17.10 5.85 -6.12
N ALA A 171 -16.00 5.72 -6.86
CA ALA A 171 -14.65 5.49 -6.33
C ALA A 171 -13.60 6.57 -6.56
N ALA A 172 -12.73 6.71 -5.57
CA ALA A 172 -11.51 7.50 -5.68
C ALA A 172 -10.38 6.72 -6.38
N GLY A 173 -10.33 5.39 -6.26
CA GLY A 173 -9.45 4.50 -7.00
C GLY A 173 -9.66 3.04 -6.59
N PHE A 174 -9.03 2.13 -7.33
CA PHE A 174 -9.20 0.69 -7.17
C PHE A 174 -8.24 -0.12 -8.04
N LEU A 175 -8.12 -1.40 -7.69
CA LEU A 175 -7.51 -2.44 -8.50
C LEU A 175 -8.44 -2.87 -9.63
N LEU A 176 -8.02 -2.68 -10.88
CA LEU A 176 -8.71 -3.25 -12.05
C LEU A 176 -8.41 -4.75 -12.20
N ASP A 177 -7.17 -5.14 -11.91
CA ASP A 177 -6.70 -6.53 -11.89
C ASP A 177 -5.44 -6.63 -10.99
N ARG A 178 -4.64 -7.70 -11.14
CA ARG A 178 -3.39 -7.91 -10.38
C ARG A 178 -2.25 -6.94 -10.72
N ARG A 179 -2.37 -6.17 -11.79
CA ARG A 179 -1.31 -5.37 -12.40
C ARG A 179 -1.75 -3.96 -12.80
N SER A 180 -2.99 -3.58 -12.50
CA SER A 180 -3.60 -2.38 -13.04
C SER A 180 -4.38 -1.64 -11.97
N ILE A 181 -4.16 -0.33 -11.87
CA ILE A 181 -4.86 0.54 -10.91
C ILE A 181 -5.60 1.65 -11.65
N GLY A 182 -6.80 1.98 -11.18
CA GLY A 182 -7.50 3.21 -11.51
C GLY A 182 -7.38 4.20 -10.36
N ILE A 183 -6.96 5.43 -10.64
CA ILE A 183 -6.85 6.48 -9.62
C ILE A 183 -7.49 7.77 -10.11
N SER A 184 -8.19 8.46 -9.21
CA SER A 184 -8.69 9.82 -9.44
C SER A 184 -7.82 10.86 -8.75
N ALA A 185 -7.46 10.69 -7.48
CA ALA A 185 -6.57 11.62 -6.80
C ALA A 185 -5.19 11.00 -6.62
N VAL A 186 -4.20 11.51 -7.37
CA VAL A 186 -2.82 11.00 -7.30
C VAL A 186 -2.28 11.06 -5.88
N GLU A 187 -2.47 12.18 -5.18
CA GLU A 187 -1.93 12.40 -3.83
C GLU A 187 -2.49 11.43 -2.78
N SER A 188 -3.81 11.18 -2.78
CA SER A 188 -4.45 10.40 -1.72
C SER A 188 -4.60 8.92 -2.04
N VAL A 189 -4.56 8.52 -3.32
CA VAL A 189 -4.96 7.17 -3.74
C VAL A 189 -3.81 6.36 -4.33
N LEU A 190 -2.81 7.01 -4.93
CA LEU A 190 -1.70 6.31 -5.59
C LEU A 190 -1.00 5.33 -4.65
N HIS A 191 -0.59 5.79 -3.46
CA HIS A 191 0.16 4.96 -2.52
C HIS A 191 -0.66 3.77 -2.01
N HIS A 192 -1.98 3.95 -1.86
CA HIS A 192 -2.89 2.91 -1.41
C HIS A 192 -3.01 1.80 -2.45
N GLU A 193 -3.34 2.14 -3.70
CA GLU A 193 -3.51 1.15 -4.77
C GLU A 193 -2.18 0.52 -5.20
N LEU A 194 -1.10 1.32 -5.21
CA LEU A 194 0.24 0.81 -5.47
C LEU A 194 0.65 -0.20 -4.41
N PHE A 195 0.33 0.05 -3.14
CA PHE A 195 0.58 -0.90 -2.06
C PHE A 195 -0.19 -2.20 -2.26
N HIS A 196 -1.46 -2.15 -2.67
CA HIS A 196 -2.21 -3.37 -2.98
C HIS A 196 -1.52 -4.20 -4.07
N ILE A 197 -1.14 -3.60 -5.20
CA ILE A 197 -0.41 -4.31 -6.28
C ILE A 197 0.88 -4.96 -5.75
N MET A 198 1.61 -4.22 -4.93
CA MET A 198 2.83 -4.67 -4.29
C MET A 198 2.56 -5.87 -3.37
N ASP A 199 1.58 -5.74 -2.48
CA ASP A 199 1.13 -6.78 -1.57
C ASP A 199 0.81 -8.06 -2.32
N ILE A 200 -0.01 -7.97 -3.36
CA ILE A 200 -0.42 -9.07 -4.23
C ILE A 200 0.78 -9.75 -4.87
N THR A 201 1.71 -8.97 -5.42
CA THR A 201 2.91 -9.47 -6.10
C THR A 201 3.81 -10.26 -5.16
N ASP A 202 3.84 -9.90 -3.87
CA ASP A 202 4.62 -10.59 -2.83
C ASP A 202 3.86 -11.79 -2.22
N GLY A 203 2.69 -12.14 -2.75
CA GLY A 203 1.84 -13.23 -2.27
C GLY A 203 0.92 -12.82 -1.11
N GLY A 204 0.55 -11.54 -1.07
CA GLY A 204 -0.07 -10.84 0.06
C GLY A 204 0.90 -10.70 1.22
N ILE A 205 0.63 -9.79 2.15
CA ILE A 205 1.10 -9.84 3.54
C ILE A 205 0.36 -11.01 4.17
N ARG A 206 0.82 -12.19 3.73
CA ARG A 206 0.57 -13.55 4.19
C ARG A 206 -0.92 -13.84 4.10
N ASN A 207 -1.36 -14.56 3.05
CA ASN A 207 -2.69 -15.12 2.70
C ASN A 207 -3.85 -15.24 3.75
N GLU A 208 -3.66 -14.89 5.02
CA GLU A 208 -4.64 -14.80 6.10
C GLU A 208 -4.54 -13.49 6.93
N ASN A 209 -3.69 -12.51 6.57
CA ASN A 209 -3.45 -11.25 7.29
C ASN A 209 -3.03 -11.41 8.77
N TYR A 210 -2.73 -12.65 9.15
CA TYR A 210 -2.50 -13.08 10.52
C TYR A 210 -1.35 -12.31 11.16
N ASP A 211 -0.28 -12.08 10.41
CA ASP A 211 0.92 -11.49 10.94
C ASP A 211 0.88 -10.00 11.16
N TRP A 212 0.14 -9.34 10.28
CA TRP A 212 -0.26 -7.98 10.51
C TRP A 212 -1.04 -7.89 11.82
N LEU A 213 -2.06 -8.73 12.00
CA LEU A 213 -2.91 -8.72 13.19
C LEU A 213 -2.12 -9.08 14.46
N GLN A 214 -1.26 -10.09 14.41
CA GLN A 214 -0.40 -10.48 15.53
C GLN A 214 0.57 -9.37 15.90
N THR A 215 1.25 -8.78 14.92
CA THR A 215 2.20 -7.70 15.16
C THR A 215 1.49 -6.49 15.72
N LYS A 216 0.38 -6.08 15.09
CA LYS A 216 -0.43 -4.93 15.47
C LYS A 216 -1.01 -5.09 16.87
N TYR A 217 -1.58 -6.25 17.22
CA TYR A 217 -2.26 -6.44 18.51
C TYR A 217 -1.44 -7.21 19.57
N MET A 218 -0.23 -7.66 19.25
CA MET A 218 0.63 -8.47 20.12
C MET A 218 -0.09 -9.70 20.71
N GLY A 219 -0.87 -10.41 19.89
CA GLY A 219 -1.69 -11.55 20.33
C GLY A 219 -2.90 -11.18 21.21
N GLY A 220 -3.21 -9.88 21.34
CA GLY A 220 -4.40 -9.37 22.02
C GLY A 220 -5.70 -9.60 21.24
N LYS A 221 -6.84 -9.24 21.84
CA LYS A 221 -8.14 -9.31 21.16
C LYS A 221 -8.11 -8.44 19.90
N THR A 222 -8.32 -9.05 18.75
CA THR A 222 -8.61 -8.34 17.50
C THR A 222 -10.00 -7.70 17.61
N PRO A 223 -10.23 -6.53 17.00
CA PRO A 223 -11.60 -6.07 16.75
C PRO A 223 -12.35 -7.18 16.00
N GLU A 224 -13.47 -7.65 16.54
CA GLU A 224 -14.23 -8.76 15.95
C GLU A 224 -14.63 -8.46 14.50
N GLY A 225 -14.36 -9.42 13.62
CA GLY A 225 -14.41 -9.27 12.18
C GLY A 225 -15.78 -9.57 11.58
N THR A 226 -16.43 -8.51 11.10
CA THR A 226 -17.18 -8.54 9.84
C THR A 226 -16.75 -7.30 9.06
N ARG A 227 -16.18 -7.48 7.86
CA ARG A 227 -15.96 -6.38 6.91
C ARG A 227 -17.30 -5.67 6.76
N THR A 228 -17.34 -4.38 7.06
CA THR A 228 -18.56 -3.61 6.87
C THR A 228 -18.77 -3.45 5.37
N SER A 229 -20.00 -3.59 4.88
CA SER A 229 -20.25 -3.35 3.46
C SER A 229 -19.92 -1.91 3.14
N LEU A 230 -19.42 -1.68 1.96
CA LEU A 230 -19.02 -0.33 1.59
C LEU A 230 -20.14 0.67 1.56
N GLU A 231 -21.34 0.25 1.15
CA GLU A 231 -22.50 1.13 1.10
C GLU A 231 -22.68 1.77 2.48
N VAL A 232 -22.51 0.96 3.52
CA VAL A 232 -22.53 1.39 4.91
C VAL A 232 -21.30 2.24 5.26
N ILE A 233 -20.10 1.90 4.79
CA ILE A 233 -18.88 2.70 5.02
C ILE A 233 -19.00 4.10 4.38
N ALA A 234 -19.41 4.18 3.12
CA ALA A 234 -19.56 5.42 2.35
C ALA A 234 -20.58 6.36 2.99
N GLU A 235 -21.64 5.82 3.59
CA GLU A 235 -22.65 6.62 4.31
C GLU A 235 -22.17 7.09 5.70
N GLN A 236 -21.34 6.31 6.40
CA GLN A 236 -21.03 6.52 7.82
C GLN A 236 -19.69 7.20 8.10
N HIS A 237 -18.74 7.19 7.16
CA HIS A 237 -17.34 7.50 7.47
C HIS A 237 -16.91 8.93 7.23
N PHE A 238 -17.65 9.72 6.43
CA PHE A 238 -17.30 11.11 6.10
C PHE A 238 -17.10 12.02 7.33
N LEU A 239 -17.69 11.66 8.48
CA LEU A 239 -17.56 12.39 9.75
C LEU A 239 -17.09 11.50 10.91
N ALA A 240 -16.61 10.30 10.62
CA ALA A 240 -16.25 9.35 11.66
C ALA A 240 -14.95 9.76 12.36
N GLU A 241 -14.94 9.68 13.69
CA GLU A 241 -13.72 9.90 14.48
C GLU A 241 -12.67 8.82 14.16
N ARG A 242 -11.39 9.22 14.11
CA ARG A 242 -10.28 8.30 13.91
C ARG A 242 -10.20 7.28 15.06
N PRO A 243 -10.25 5.98 14.80
CA PRO A 243 -10.08 4.96 15.84
C PRO A 243 -8.63 4.85 16.29
N VAL A 244 -8.40 4.63 17.59
CA VAL A 244 -7.07 4.29 18.13
C VAL A 244 -6.52 3.04 17.44
N GLY A 245 -5.27 3.08 17.01
CA GLY A 245 -4.63 1.97 16.28
C GLY A 245 -4.82 2.03 14.77
N PHE A 246 -5.58 2.99 14.24
CA PHE A 246 -5.88 3.13 12.81
C PHE A 246 -5.62 4.56 12.33
N VAL A 247 -5.29 4.69 11.04
CA VAL A 247 -5.16 6.00 10.37
C VAL A 247 -6.52 6.62 10.10
N SER A 248 -7.51 5.80 9.75
CA SER A 248 -8.89 6.22 9.51
C SER A 248 -9.87 5.15 9.96
N SER A 249 -11.14 5.54 10.09
CA SER A 249 -12.24 4.61 10.30
C SER A 249 -12.40 3.65 9.11
N TYR A 250 -12.08 4.09 7.88
CA TYR A 250 -12.07 3.24 6.69
C TYR A 250 -11.13 2.04 6.87
N GLY A 251 -9.86 2.26 7.22
CA GLY A 251 -8.93 1.16 7.45
C GLY A 251 -9.40 0.19 8.56
N LYS A 252 -10.17 0.67 9.54
CA LYS A 252 -10.75 -0.20 10.57
C LYS A 252 -11.88 -1.09 10.03
N ASP A 253 -12.83 -0.50 9.31
CA ASP A 253 -14.10 -1.16 9.00
C ASP A 253 -14.09 -1.86 7.63
N ALA A 254 -13.19 -1.45 6.73
CA ALA A 254 -13.03 -2.02 5.40
C ALA A 254 -12.17 -3.29 5.38
N GLY A 255 -11.51 -3.66 6.48
CA GLY A 255 -10.76 -4.91 6.59
C GLY A 255 -9.25 -4.71 6.65
N VAL A 256 -8.53 -5.82 6.81
CA VAL A 256 -7.10 -5.79 7.17
C VAL A 256 -6.22 -5.38 5.99
N ASP A 257 -6.57 -5.80 4.78
CA ASP A 257 -5.97 -5.36 3.52
C ASP A 257 -6.05 -3.83 3.38
N GLU A 258 -7.23 -3.27 3.65
CA GLU A 258 -7.48 -1.83 3.56
C GLU A 258 -6.77 -1.06 4.69
N ASP A 259 -6.71 -1.61 5.90
CA ASP A 259 -5.91 -1.07 7.02
C ASP A 259 -4.43 -0.94 6.63
N GLN A 260 -3.85 -2.02 6.07
CA GLN A 260 -2.46 -2.03 5.62
C GLN A 260 -2.21 -0.96 4.57
N ALA A 261 -3.03 -0.93 3.52
CA ALA A 261 -2.91 0.02 2.42
C ALA A 261 -3.13 1.47 2.90
N THR A 262 -4.03 1.69 3.86
CA THR A 262 -4.28 3.02 4.45
C THR A 262 -3.08 3.49 5.27
N ILE A 263 -2.49 2.64 6.11
CA ILE A 263 -1.29 3.00 6.87
C ILE A 263 -0.10 3.19 5.92
N ALA A 264 0.05 2.32 4.91
CA ALA A 264 1.08 2.45 3.89
C ALA A 264 0.96 3.78 3.15
N ALA A 265 -0.24 4.18 2.73
CA ALA A 265 -0.46 5.48 2.11
C ALA A 265 -0.05 6.64 3.02
N ALA A 266 -0.51 6.61 4.28
CA ALA A 266 -0.16 7.62 5.27
C ALA A 266 1.35 7.72 5.53
N MET A 267 2.09 6.61 5.39
CA MET A 267 3.55 6.63 5.53
C MET A 267 4.25 7.45 4.46
N PHE A 268 3.65 7.65 3.28
CA PHE A 268 4.23 8.47 2.22
C PHE A 268 3.62 9.87 2.16
N THR A 269 2.34 10.03 2.53
CA THR A 269 1.61 11.30 2.44
C THR A 269 1.73 12.15 3.70
N GLU A 270 1.73 11.56 4.89
CA GLU A 270 1.59 12.27 6.17
C GLU A 270 2.40 11.63 7.32
N TYR A 271 3.62 11.18 7.03
CA TYR A 271 4.45 10.44 7.98
C TYR A 271 4.65 11.15 9.32
N GLU A 272 4.83 12.47 9.33
CA GLU A 272 4.95 13.27 10.56
C GLU A 272 3.73 13.08 11.49
N GLN A 273 2.52 13.21 10.93
CA GLN A 273 1.28 13.08 11.69
C GLN A 273 1.06 11.63 12.15
N LEU A 274 1.32 10.67 11.26
CA LEU A 274 1.26 9.24 11.56
C LEU A 274 2.23 8.87 12.69
N SER A 275 3.45 9.38 12.68
CA SER A 275 4.47 9.08 13.71
C SER A 275 4.05 9.62 15.08
N GLN A 276 3.38 10.78 15.13
CA GLN A 276 2.87 11.36 16.37
C GLN A 276 1.76 10.50 17.00
N TRP A 277 0.84 9.97 16.18
CA TRP A 277 -0.16 9.01 16.66
C TRP A 277 0.49 7.72 17.13
N ALA A 278 1.36 7.14 16.29
CA ALA A 278 2.05 5.89 16.56
C ALA A 278 2.81 5.91 17.89
N ARG A 279 3.51 7.01 18.24
CA ARG A 279 4.23 7.13 19.53
C ARG A 279 3.36 6.87 20.76
N ASN A 280 2.05 7.11 20.67
CA ASN A 280 1.10 6.98 21.77
C ASN A 280 0.15 5.78 21.61
N GLU A 281 0.21 5.09 20.47
CA GLU A 281 -0.72 4.02 20.10
C GLU A 281 0.06 2.76 19.74
N PRO A 282 0.31 1.85 20.70
CA PRO A 282 1.12 0.66 20.47
C PRO A 282 0.69 -0.15 19.23
N PRO A 283 -0.61 -0.34 18.94
CA PRO A 283 -0.99 -1.04 17.72
C PRO A 283 -0.58 -0.33 16.44
N LEU A 284 -0.79 0.98 16.36
CA LEU A 284 -0.39 1.77 15.20
C LEU A 284 1.14 1.81 15.05
N LEU A 285 1.88 1.91 16.16
CA LEU A 285 3.35 1.84 16.14
C LEU A 285 3.86 0.52 15.58
N ASN A 286 3.25 -0.59 15.99
CA ASN A 286 3.65 -1.91 15.53
C ASN A 286 3.35 -2.08 14.04
N ALA A 287 2.20 -1.61 13.58
CA ALA A 287 1.84 -1.61 12.16
C ALA A 287 2.81 -0.76 11.31
N VAL A 288 3.15 0.45 11.76
CA VAL A 288 4.13 1.31 11.08
C VAL A 288 5.50 0.62 11.02
N ARG A 289 5.98 0.02 12.11
CA ARG A 289 7.26 -0.70 12.13
C ARG A 289 7.28 -1.90 11.20
N PHE A 290 6.17 -2.63 11.13
CA PHE A 290 6.00 -3.74 10.20
C PHE A 290 6.11 -3.26 8.75
N LEU A 291 5.43 -2.18 8.39
CA LEU A 291 5.52 -1.62 7.05
C LEU A 291 6.90 -1.03 6.75
N GLN A 292 7.57 -0.39 7.71
CA GLN A 292 8.95 0.06 7.53
C GLN A 292 9.87 -1.11 7.18
N GLN A 293 9.70 -2.26 7.81
CA GLN A 293 10.45 -3.48 7.50
C GLN A 293 10.12 -4.01 6.11
N TYR A 294 8.84 -4.04 5.75
CA TYR A 294 8.38 -4.42 4.42
C TYR A 294 9.03 -3.55 3.33
N PHE A 295 8.92 -2.23 3.45
CA PHE A 295 9.50 -1.27 2.53
C PHE A 295 11.03 -1.35 2.49
N TYR A 296 11.69 -1.47 3.65
CA TYR A 296 13.14 -1.66 3.72
C TYR A 296 13.56 -2.93 2.97
N SER A 297 12.87 -4.05 3.21
CA SER A 297 13.19 -5.33 2.61
C SER A 297 13.05 -5.31 1.10
N ARG A 298 11.91 -4.81 0.61
CA ARG A 298 11.59 -4.78 -0.82
C ARG A 298 12.39 -3.72 -1.58
N SER A 299 12.91 -2.69 -0.91
CA SER A 299 13.79 -1.68 -1.52
C SER A 299 15.28 -2.01 -1.48
N ASP A 300 15.64 -3.26 -1.15
CA ASP A 300 17.03 -3.70 -0.93
C ASP A 300 17.77 -2.83 0.09
N GLY A 301 17.07 -2.46 1.16
CA GLY A 301 17.59 -1.67 2.28
C GLY A 301 17.66 -0.16 2.03
N LYS A 302 17.15 0.36 0.91
CA LYS A 302 17.21 1.79 0.59
C LYS A 302 16.24 2.64 1.42
N MET A 303 15.01 2.15 1.67
CA MET A 303 14.04 2.80 2.55
C MET A 303 14.36 2.52 4.03
N ASP A 304 15.54 2.98 4.45
CA ASP A 304 16.12 2.81 5.77
C ASP A 304 15.62 3.83 6.80
N GLN A 305 16.17 3.76 8.01
CA GLN A 305 15.79 4.67 9.09
C GLN A 305 15.99 6.15 8.71
N LYS A 306 17.06 6.50 7.98
CA LYS A 306 17.29 7.88 7.50
C LYS A 306 16.19 8.35 6.57
N PHE A 307 15.68 7.47 5.70
CA PHE A 307 14.56 7.80 4.83
C PHE A 307 13.30 8.15 5.64
N TRP A 308 12.96 7.33 6.64
CA TRP A 308 11.80 7.60 7.50
C TRP A 308 11.98 8.84 8.38
N GLU A 309 13.20 9.09 8.89
CA GLU A 309 13.53 10.31 9.64
C GLU A 309 13.38 11.58 8.78
N LYS A 310 13.70 11.50 7.48
CA LYS A 310 13.48 12.61 6.54
C LYS A 310 11.99 12.87 6.28
N LEU A 311 11.17 11.82 6.21
CA LEU A 311 9.72 12.00 6.09
C LEU A 311 9.11 12.55 7.39
N ASP A 312 9.66 12.16 8.56
CA ASP A 312 9.23 12.68 9.87
C ASP A 312 9.61 14.15 10.09
N SER A 313 10.70 14.63 9.49
CA SER A 313 11.11 16.03 9.61
C SER A 313 10.24 17.01 8.81
N GLY A 314 9.41 16.49 7.88
CA GLY A 314 8.66 17.32 6.93
C GLY A 314 9.54 18.00 5.88
N ASP A 315 10.82 17.62 5.78
CA ASP A 315 11.74 18.20 4.80
C ASP A 315 11.29 17.90 3.38
N THR A 316 11.46 18.87 2.48
CA THR A 316 11.15 18.70 1.06
C THR A 316 11.83 17.47 0.47
N PHE A 317 11.04 16.64 -0.20
CA PHE A 317 11.52 15.48 -0.95
C PHE A 317 11.80 15.91 -2.39
N HIS A 318 13.07 15.99 -2.76
CA HIS A 318 13.51 16.37 -4.11
C HIS A 318 13.61 15.14 -5.02
N LEU A 319 13.33 15.30 -6.32
CA LEU A 319 13.43 14.22 -7.31
C LEU A 319 14.83 13.57 -7.34
N THR A 320 15.88 14.33 -7.01
CA THR A 320 17.28 13.87 -6.99
C THR A 320 17.64 13.07 -5.73
N TYR A 321 16.74 12.92 -4.76
CA TYR A 321 17.04 12.34 -3.45
C TYR A 321 17.72 10.97 -3.53
N TRP A 322 17.19 10.05 -4.34
CA TRP A 322 17.75 8.70 -4.45
C TRP A 322 19.11 8.70 -5.12
N GLU A 323 19.29 9.50 -6.18
CA GLU A 323 20.58 9.64 -6.86
C GLU A 323 21.66 10.21 -5.93
N GLU A 324 21.29 11.18 -5.09
CA GLU A 324 22.19 11.79 -4.11
C GLU A 324 22.57 10.80 -3.00
N ARG A 325 21.59 10.06 -2.45
CA ARG A 325 21.81 9.01 -1.45
C ARG A 325 22.71 7.90 -1.99
N GLU A 326 22.50 7.49 -3.24
CA GLU A 326 23.33 6.49 -3.92
C GLU A 326 24.75 6.98 -4.17
N ARG A 327 24.91 8.19 -4.72
CA ARG A 327 26.22 8.80 -4.99
C ARG A 327 27.05 8.98 -3.72
N SER A 328 26.40 9.33 -2.62
CA SER A 328 27.05 9.55 -1.32
C SER A 328 27.20 8.27 -0.49
N ASN A 329 26.62 7.14 -0.94
CA ASN A 329 26.49 5.91 -0.17
C ASN A 329 25.92 6.17 1.24
N ASP A 330 24.95 7.07 1.33
CA ASP A 330 24.35 7.51 2.59
C ASP A 330 23.27 6.53 3.05
N PHE A 331 23.62 5.27 3.31
CA PHE A 331 22.67 4.26 3.78
C PHE A 331 23.05 3.77 5.18
N GLN A 332 22.06 3.70 6.06
CA GLN A 332 22.19 3.10 7.37
C GLN A 332 21.84 1.62 7.29
N ARG A 333 22.85 0.80 7.56
CA ARG A 333 22.64 -0.63 7.80
C ARG A 333 21.99 -0.79 9.17
N ASN A 334 20.66 -0.89 9.20
CA ASN A 334 19.95 -1.17 10.43
C ASN A 334 20.02 -2.68 10.68
N GLY A 335 20.90 -3.12 11.58
CA GLY A 335 21.17 -4.55 11.82
C GLY A 335 19.92 -5.37 12.17
N ASN A 336 18.93 -4.77 12.82
CA ASN A 336 17.65 -5.41 13.11
C ASN A 336 16.78 -5.50 11.85
N PHE A 337 16.73 -4.45 11.01
CA PHE A 337 16.03 -4.52 9.73
C PHE A 337 16.73 -5.42 8.71
N GLU A 338 18.06 -5.57 8.74
CA GLU A 338 18.77 -6.52 7.89
C GLU A 338 18.51 -7.97 8.28
N ALA A 339 18.51 -8.28 9.58
CA ALA A 339 18.16 -9.61 10.06
C ALA A 339 16.70 -9.95 9.70
N GLU A 340 15.78 -9.00 9.86
CA GLU A 340 14.38 -9.19 9.51
C GLU A 340 14.14 -9.25 8.00
N ARG A 341 14.80 -8.39 7.20
CA ARG A 341 14.82 -8.45 5.73
C ARG A 341 15.29 -9.81 5.25
N LEU A 342 16.39 -10.32 5.81
CA LEU A 342 16.92 -11.62 5.42
C LEU A 342 15.94 -12.75 5.77
N ARG A 343 15.27 -12.68 6.93
CA ARG A 343 14.21 -13.63 7.31
C ARG A 343 13.02 -13.55 6.36
N PHE A 344 12.52 -12.35 6.07
CA PHE A 344 11.43 -12.13 5.13
C PHE A 344 11.77 -12.61 3.72
N GLN A 345 12.97 -12.31 3.22
CA GLN A 345 13.45 -12.81 1.92
C GLN A 345 13.52 -14.35 1.87
N LYS A 346 13.96 -15.00 2.96
CA LYS A 346 13.95 -16.47 3.06
C LYS A 346 12.53 -17.02 2.95
N VAL A 347 11.57 -16.38 3.63
CA VAL A 347 10.15 -16.77 3.63
C VAL A 347 9.53 -16.57 2.24
N LEU A 348 9.73 -15.41 1.60
CA LEU A 348 9.28 -15.17 0.22
C LEU A 348 9.87 -16.18 -0.75
N SER A 349 11.18 -16.42 -0.68
CA SER A 349 11.84 -17.43 -1.50
C SER A 349 11.27 -18.82 -1.26
N ALA A 350 10.97 -19.17 0.00
CA ALA A 350 10.35 -20.44 0.34
C ALA A 350 8.97 -20.59 -0.29
N ARG A 351 8.13 -19.54 -0.28
CA ARG A 351 6.82 -19.56 -0.94
C ARG A 351 6.96 -19.76 -2.46
N ILE A 352 7.88 -19.06 -3.10
CA ILE A 352 8.16 -19.22 -4.55
C ILE A 352 8.58 -20.67 -4.84
N PHE A 353 9.44 -21.24 -4.00
CA PHE A 353 9.84 -22.64 -4.14
C PHE A 353 8.66 -23.60 -3.92
N ALA A 354 7.84 -23.38 -2.90
CA ALA A 354 6.66 -24.20 -2.63
C ALA A 354 5.66 -24.14 -3.80
N ALA A 355 5.38 -22.96 -4.34
CA ALA A 355 4.52 -22.76 -5.50
C ALA A 355 5.04 -23.46 -6.77
N ARG A 356 6.36 -23.58 -6.92
CA ARG A 356 7.02 -24.33 -8.00
C ARG A 356 7.13 -25.83 -7.74
N GLY A 357 6.53 -26.34 -6.65
CA GLY A 357 6.63 -27.74 -6.23
C GLY A 357 8.00 -28.13 -5.66
N GLN A 358 8.90 -27.17 -5.48
CA GLN A 358 10.26 -27.34 -4.92
C GLN A 358 10.22 -27.33 -3.39
N ARG A 359 9.44 -28.23 -2.81
CA ARG A 359 9.15 -28.28 -1.37
C ARG A 359 10.39 -28.44 -0.47
N PRO A 360 11.40 -29.26 -0.80
CA PRO A 360 12.60 -29.38 0.05
C PRO A 360 13.34 -28.06 0.24
N GLN A 361 13.45 -27.24 -0.81
CA GLN A 361 14.07 -25.92 -0.75
C GLN A 361 13.24 -24.95 0.10
N ALA A 362 11.91 -25.01 -0.03
CA ALA A 362 11.01 -24.21 0.79
C ALA A 362 11.14 -24.55 2.28
N VAL A 363 11.13 -25.83 2.64
CA VAL A 363 11.33 -26.30 4.03
C VAL A 363 12.67 -25.80 4.57
N GLN A 364 13.76 -25.91 3.80
CA GLN A 364 15.09 -25.50 4.25
C GLN A 364 15.15 -23.99 4.57
N LEU A 365 14.55 -23.15 3.75
CA LEU A 365 14.53 -21.70 3.96
C LEU A 365 13.65 -21.29 5.13
N LEU A 366 12.48 -21.92 5.28
CA LEU A 366 11.60 -21.68 6.42
C LEU A 366 12.23 -22.16 7.74
N GLN A 367 12.92 -23.30 7.74
CA GLN A 367 13.69 -23.75 8.91
C GLN A 367 14.73 -22.70 9.33
N GLN A 368 15.45 -22.11 8.38
CA GLN A 368 16.39 -21.03 8.68
C GLN A 368 15.68 -19.79 9.24
N ALA A 369 14.56 -19.38 8.63
CA ALA A 369 13.79 -18.22 9.11
C ALA A 369 13.25 -18.44 10.54
N THR A 370 12.71 -19.62 10.84
CA THR A 370 12.24 -19.99 12.19
C THR A 370 13.38 -20.13 13.20
N ALA A 371 14.57 -20.58 12.79
CA ALA A 371 15.72 -20.66 13.69
C ALA A 371 16.28 -19.27 14.05
N ASP A 372 16.20 -18.34 13.10
CA ASP A 372 16.65 -16.95 13.28
C ASP A 372 15.67 -16.11 14.10
N ALA A 373 14.38 -16.48 14.17
CA ALA A 373 13.33 -15.81 14.96
C ALA A 373 12.31 -16.85 15.49
N PRO A 374 12.69 -17.65 16.51
CA PRO A 374 11.86 -18.74 17.02
C PRO A 374 10.56 -18.26 17.70
N GLU A 375 10.49 -17.00 18.12
CA GLU A 375 9.32 -16.35 18.68
C GLU A 375 8.25 -15.99 17.66
N THR A 376 8.62 -15.91 16.38
CA THR A 376 7.75 -15.42 15.32
C THR A 376 6.83 -16.54 14.83
N THR A 377 5.66 -16.64 15.46
CA THR A 377 4.62 -17.64 15.17
C THR A 377 4.24 -17.73 13.69
N ALA A 378 4.34 -16.62 12.96
CA ALA A 378 4.21 -16.55 11.51
C ALA A 378 4.99 -17.60 10.72
N TYR A 379 6.31 -17.61 10.94
CA TYR A 379 7.24 -18.44 10.17
C TYR A 379 7.07 -19.89 10.59
N VAL A 380 6.70 -20.10 11.86
CA VAL A 380 6.35 -21.39 12.43
C VAL A 380 5.08 -21.95 11.78
N LEU A 381 4.04 -21.12 11.58
CA LEU A 381 2.82 -21.49 10.86
C LEU A 381 3.12 -21.86 9.41
N GLU A 382 3.90 -21.06 8.68
CA GLU A 382 4.26 -21.39 7.29
C GLU A 382 5.03 -22.71 7.18
N LEU A 383 6.01 -22.95 8.06
CA LEU A 383 6.76 -24.21 8.09
C LEU A 383 5.88 -25.40 8.49
N GLY A 384 5.02 -25.22 9.49
CA GLY A 384 4.10 -26.24 9.96
C GLY A 384 3.07 -26.62 8.90
N GLN A 385 2.47 -25.64 8.21
CA GLN A 385 1.58 -25.88 7.08
C GLN A 385 2.27 -26.60 5.92
N LEU A 386 3.55 -26.31 5.68
CA LEU A 386 4.32 -27.06 4.70
C LEU A 386 4.53 -28.53 5.13
N TYR A 387 4.81 -28.79 6.42
CA TYR A 387 4.84 -30.15 6.96
C TYR A 387 3.50 -30.87 6.86
N GLU A 388 2.40 -30.20 7.19
CA GLU A 388 1.04 -30.72 7.07
C GLU A 388 0.70 -31.08 5.62
N SER A 389 1.10 -30.25 4.65
CA SER A 389 0.92 -30.54 3.22
C SER A 389 1.67 -31.79 2.75
N GLU A 390 2.72 -32.19 3.50
CA GLU A 390 3.50 -33.40 3.31
C GLU A 390 3.05 -34.54 4.25
N GLN A 391 1.93 -34.37 4.96
CA GLN A 391 1.39 -35.29 5.97
C GLN A 391 2.35 -35.59 7.12
N LYS A 392 3.30 -34.68 7.38
CA LYS A 392 4.29 -34.77 8.47
C LYS A 392 3.74 -34.18 9.77
N TYR A 393 2.54 -34.58 10.16
CA TYR A 393 1.81 -34.01 11.30
C TYR A 393 2.58 -34.08 12.62
N THR A 394 3.33 -35.16 12.88
CA THR A 394 4.17 -35.25 14.10
C THR A 394 5.27 -34.19 14.14
N GLN A 395 5.81 -33.78 12.98
CA GLN A 395 6.82 -32.72 12.92
C GLN A 395 6.17 -31.34 13.14
N ALA A 396 4.98 -31.11 12.56
CA ALA A 396 4.21 -29.90 12.80
C ALA A 396 3.80 -29.76 14.28
N ILE A 397 3.33 -30.83 14.92
CA ILE A 397 3.03 -30.88 16.36
C ILE A 397 4.26 -30.49 17.20
N ALA A 398 5.44 -31.04 16.90
CA ALA A 398 6.65 -30.72 17.64
C ALA A 398 7.06 -29.24 17.47
N LEU A 399 6.91 -28.73 16.25
CA LEU A 399 7.20 -27.34 15.90
C LEU A 399 6.25 -26.36 16.61
N TYR A 400 4.95 -26.61 16.56
CA TYR A 400 3.93 -25.77 17.20
C TYR A 400 4.01 -25.79 18.73
N ASN A 401 4.24 -26.96 19.33
CA ASN A 401 4.44 -27.05 20.78
C ASN A 401 5.67 -26.26 21.25
N ASN A 402 6.72 -26.20 20.43
CA ASN A 402 7.92 -25.42 20.75
C ASN A 402 7.59 -23.92 20.82
N VAL A 403 6.96 -23.34 19.79
CA VAL A 403 6.63 -21.90 19.81
C VAL A 403 5.64 -21.55 20.93
N LEU A 404 4.64 -22.42 21.17
CA LEU A 404 3.63 -22.22 22.22
C LEU A 404 4.21 -22.27 23.64
N SER A 405 5.42 -22.82 23.83
CA SER A 405 6.09 -22.81 25.13
C SER A 405 6.50 -21.40 25.59
N ALA A 406 6.63 -20.46 24.65
CA ALA A 406 7.03 -19.09 24.89
C ALA A 406 5.97 -18.06 24.45
N HIS A 407 5.20 -18.36 23.40
CA HIS A 407 4.23 -17.44 22.78
C HIS A 407 2.91 -18.15 22.53
N SER A 408 1.87 -17.81 23.30
CA SER A 408 0.53 -18.35 23.06
C SER A 408 -0.06 -17.70 21.81
N ASP A 409 -0.56 -18.54 20.91
CA ASP A 409 -1.17 -18.07 19.67
C ASP A 409 -2.40 -18.90 19.28
N PRO A 410 -3.57 -18.28 19.07
CA PRO A 410 -4.79 -18.99 18.73
C PRO A 410 -4.75 -19.79 17.42
N HIS A 411 -4.05 -19.31 16.39
CA HIS A 411 -3.96 -20.00 15.10
C HIS A 411 -2.98 -21.16 15.18
N VAL A 412 -1.88 -21.02 15.93
CA VAL A 412 -0.99 -22.15 16.25
C VAL A 412 -1.76 -23.20 17.06
N HIS A 413 -2.58 -22.81 18.03
CA HIS A 413 -3.48 -23.74 18.73
C HIS A 413 -4.49 -24.39 17.77
N ALA A 414 -5.01 -23.66 16.78
CA ALA A 414 -5.92 -24.20 15.77
C ALA A 414 -5.22 -25.21 14.83
N ARG A 415 -3.99 -24.93 14.36
CA ARG A 415 -3.19 -25.89 13.58
C ARG A 415 -2.82 -27.11 14.41
N LEU A 416 -2.45 -26.91 15.67
CA LEU A 416 -2.15 -28.01 16.58
C LEU A 416 -3.39 -28.90 16.84
N ALA A 417 -4.58 -28.31 16.91
CA ALA A 417 -5.84 -29.06 16.95
C ALA A 417 -6.06 -29.89 15.69
N PHE A 418 -5.81 -29.30 14.51
CA PHE A 418 -5.86 -30.00 13.23
C PHE A 418 -4.87 -31.16 13.19
N ASP A 419 -3.61 -30.95 13.59
CA ASP A 419 -2.60 -32.00 13.55
C ASP A 419 -2.89 -33.15 14.51
N TYR A 420 -3.32 -32.84 15.74
CA TYR A 420 -3.75 -33.85 16.69
C TYR A 420 -4.95 -34.64 16.16
N ALA A 421 -5.86 -33.99 15.44
CA ALA A 421 -6.95 -34.68 14.76
C ALA A 421 -6.43 -35.65 13.69
N GLN A 422 -5.47 -35.21 12.85
CA GLN A 422 -4.84 -36.05 11.83
C GLN A 422 -4.04 -37.23 12.40
N THR A 423 -3.55 -37.12 13.64
CA THR A 423 -2.84 -38.20 14.36
C THR A 423 -3.75 -39.04 15.28
N ASN A 424 -5.07 -38.90 15.18
CA ASN A 424 -6.08 -39.59 16.00
C ASN A 424 -5.98 -39.31 17.52
N GLN A 425 -5.46 -38.14 17.89
CA GLN A 425 -5.36 -37.65 19.26
C GLN A 425 -6.53 -36.72 19.60
N LEU A 426 -7.74 -37.28 19.63
CA LEU A 426 -8.99 -36.50 19.73
C LEU A 426 -9.07 -35.63 20.99
N ALA A 427 -8.58 -36.12 22.14
CA ALA A 427 -8.66 -35.37 23.40
C ALA A 427 -7.79 -34.10 23.35
N GLU A 428 -6.56 -34.24 22.85
CA GLU A 428 -5.64 -33.12 22.64
C GLU A 428 -6.18 -32.15 21.59
N ALA A 429 -6.73 -32.67 20.48
CA ALA A 429 -7.32 -31.86 19.43
C ALA A 429 -8.46 -30.97 19.95
N LEU A 430 -9.38 -31.53 20.74
CA LEU A 430 -10.49 -30.78 21.35
C LEU A 430 -10.01 -29.71 22.32
N GLU A 431 -8.97 -30.00 23.12
CA GLU A 431 -8.43 -29.02 24.06
C GLU A 431 -7.77 -27.85 23.34
N GLN A 432 -6.95 -28.12 22.33
CA GLN A 432 -6.31 -27.06 21.53
C GLN A 432 -7.34 -26.21 20.78
N TYR A 433 -8.37 -26.83 20.21
CA TYR A 433 -9.45 -26.10 19.56
C TYR A 433 -10.23 -25.22 20.55
N ARG A 434 -10.47 -25.69 21.78
CA ARG A 434 -11.12 -24.90 22.84
C ARG A 434 -10.32 -23.65 23.17
N ILE A 435 -9.00 -23.78 23.31
CA ILE A 435 -8.10 -22.65 23.56
C ILE A 435 -8.17 -21.66 22.38
N ALA A 436 -7.96 -22.14 21.16
CA ALA A 436 -8.00 -21.35 19.94
C ALA A 436 -9.32 -20.57 19.80
N ARG A 437 -10.46 -21.25 19.97
CA ARG A 437 -11.80 -20.67 19.87
C ARG A 437 -12.06 -19.58 20.92
N SER A 438 -11.58 -19.77 22.15
CA SER A 438 -11.83 -18.83 23.26
C SER A 438 -11.24 -17.44 23.04
N SER A 439 -10.24 -17.33 22.16
CA SER A 439 -9.62 -16.05 21.79
C SER A 439 -10.53 -15.14 20.96
N GLY A 440 -11.50 -15.72 20.22
CA GLY A 440 -12.28 -15.00 19.21
C GLY A 440 -11.59 -14.82 17.86
N ALA A 441 -10.28 -15.06 17.74
CA ALA A 441 -9.46 -14.70 16.59
C ALA A 441 -9.68 -15.56 15.33
N LEU A 442 -10.21 -16.79 15.47
CA LEU A 442 -10.39 -17.69 14.32
C LEU A 442 -11.47 -17.20 13.35
N SER A 443 -11.20 -17.33 12.05
CA SER A 443 -12.18 -17.09 10.99
C SER A 443 -13.35 -18.07 11.05
N VAL A 444 -14.48 -17.70 10.44
CA VAL A 444 -15.65 -18.60 10.31
C VAL A 444 -15.26 -19.89 9.57
N LYS A 445 -14.42 -19.77 8.53
CA LYS A 445 -13.91 -20.89 7.75
C LYS A 445 -13.09 -21.85 8.61
N GLU A 446 -12.09 -21.35 9.34
CA GLU A 446 -11.26 -22.18 10.23
C GLU A 446 -12.10 -22.89 11.30
N LYS A 447 -13.03 -22.17 11.93
CA LYS A 447 -13.97 -22.74 12.92
C LYS A 447 -14.76 -23.89 12.31
N THR A 448 -15.39 -23.65 11.16
CA THR A 448 -16.26 -24.63 10.49
C THR A 448 -15.48 -25.88 10.06
N GLN A 449 -14.27 -25.70 9.51
CA GLN A 449 -13.40 -26.80 9.10
C GLN A 449 -12.99 -27.67 10.30
N LEU A 450 -12.51 -27.06 11.38
CA LEU A 450 -12.11 -27.80 12.59
C LEU A 450 -13.28 -28.49 13.28
N GLU A 451 -14.43 -27.81 13.42
CA GLU A 451 -15.64 -28.42 14.00
C GLU A 451 -16.09 -29.64 13.18
N SER A 452 -16.07 -29.54 11.85
CA SER A 452 -16.45 -30.66 10.98
C SER A 452 -15.52 -31.86 11.15
N LEU A 453 -14.20 -31.61 11.21
CA LEU A 453 -13.17 -32.64 11.39
C LEU A 453 -13.32 -33.34 12.74
N LEU A 454 -13.46 -32.55 13.82
CA LEU A 454 -13.57 -33.07 15.18
C LEU A 454 -14.87 -33.85 15.40
N ARG A 455 -15.97 -33.45 14.73
CA ARG A 455 -17.22 -34.21 14.75
C ARG A 455 -17.06 -35.58 14.09
N ILE A 456 -16.41 -35.65 12.92
CA ILE A 456 -16.17 -36.92 12.22
C ILE A 456 -15.35 -37.90 13.08
N MET A 457 -14.41 -37.40 13.87
CA MET A 457 -13.60 -38.24 14.77
C MET A 457 -14.35 -38.75 16.01
N GLN A 458 -15.45 -38.10 16.39
CA GLN A 458 -16.27 -38.48 17.53
C GLN A 458 -17.31 -39.56 17.19
N GLU A 459 -17.64 -39.70 15.90
CA GLU A 459 -18.52 -40.72 15.32
C GLU A 459 -17.75 -42.02 15.04
#